data_AF-A0A2V6NH79-F1
#
_entry.id   AF-A0A2V6NH79-F1
#
_cell.length_a   1.000
_cell.length_b   1.000
_cell.length_c   1.000
_cell.angle_alpha   90.00
_cell.angle_beta   90.00
_cell.angle_gamma   90.00
#
_symmetry.space_group_name_H-M   'P 1'
#
loop_
_entity.id
_entity.type
_entity.pdbx_description
1 polymer ?
#
loop_
_entity_poly.entity_id
_entity_poly.type
_entity_poly.pdbx_seq_one_letter_code
_entity_poly.pdbx_strand_id
1 'polypeptide(L)' 'ELEILERIGKGEEVKAIAKTLHLSPKTVETHRTHIKEKLRLDNARQVARYAVQWVSAGGI' A
#
# COMPACT_ATOMS: atom_id res chain seq x y z
N GLU A 1 -7.83 2.72 1.98
CA GLU A 1 -6.48 3.12 1.51
C GLU A 1 -5.38 2.77 2.52
N LEU A 2 -5.53 3.13 3.80
CA LEU A 2 -4.56 2.78 4.86
C LEU A 2 -4.32 1.27 5.00
N GLU A 3 -5.35 0.45 4.87
CA GLU A 3 -5.23 -1.01 4.94
C GLU A 3 -4.31 -1.59 3.84
N ILE A 4 -4.36 -1.01 2.63
CA ILE A 4 -3.46 -1.38 1.53
C ILE A 4 -2.04 -0.91 1.85
N LEU A 5 -1.89 0.30 2.37
CA LEU A 5 -0.58 0.83 2.79
C LEU A 5 0.05 -0.06 3.87
N GLU A 6 -0.70 -0.45 4.89
CA GLU A 6 -0.22 -1.31 5.98
C GLU A 6 0.23 -2.67 5.44
N ARG A 7 -0.56 -3.28 4.55
CA ARG A 7 -0.23 -4.57 3.94
C ARG A 7 1.00 -4.49 3.03
N ILE A 8 1.15 -3.40 2.27
CA ILE A 8 2.38 -3.10 1.51
C ILE A 8 3.58 -2.99 2.47
N GLY A 9 3.40 -2.36 3.63
CA GLY A 9 4.44 -2.21 4.65
C GLY A 9 4.83 -3.53 5.31
N LYS A 10 3.90 -4.48 5.40
CA LYS A 10 4.16 -5.87 5.80
C LYS A 10 4.86 -6.70 4.72
N GLY A 11 5.07 -6.15 3.52
CA GLY A 11 5.70 -6.83 2.39
C GLY A 11 4.74 -7.69 1.55
N GLU A 12 3.42 -7.52 1.71
CA GLU A 12 2.46 -8.24 0.85
C GLU A 12 2.44 -7.69 -0.58
N GLU A 13 2.39 -8.60 -1.55
CA GLU A 13 2.25 -8.24 -2.96
C GLU A 13 0.81 -7.82 -3.29
N VAL A 14 0.64 -6.98 -4.32
CA VAL A 14 -0.68 -6.48 -4.77
C VAL A 14 -1.73 -7.58 -4.94
N LYS A 15 -1.32 -8.76 -5.44
CA LYS A 15 -2.22 -9.92 -5.60
C LYS A 15 -2.64 -10.52 -4.26
N ALA A 16 -1.72 -10.61 -3.30
CA ALA A 16 -2.01 -11.09 -1.95
C ALA A 16 -2.96 -10.11 -1.23
N ILE A 17 -2.67 -8.82 -1.32
CA ILE A 17 -3.53 -7.75 -0.77
C ILE A 17 -4.94 -7.80 -1.38
N ALA A 18 -5.03 -7.95 -2.70
CA ALA A 18 -6.31 -8.08 -3.40
C ALA A 18 -7.10 -9.29 -2.89
N LYS A 19 -6.44 -10.44 -2.72
CA LYS A 19 -7.06 -11.64 -2.17
C LYS A 19 -7.51 -11.45 -0.72
N THR A 20 -6.65 -10.86 0.12
CA THR A 20 -6.91 -10.62 1.55
C THR A 20 -8.04 -9.63 1.76
N LEU A 21 -8.14 -8.59 0.93
CA LEU A 21 -9.19 -7.58 0.99
C LEU A 21 -10.44 -7.95 0.18
N HIS A 22 -10.45 -9.12 -0.48
CA HIS A 22 -11.51 -9.53 -1.41
C HIS A 22 -11.78 -8.47 -2.51
N LEU A 23 -10.73 -7.77 -2.93
CA LEU A 23 -10.75 -6.75 -3.96
C LEU A 23 -10.14 -7.27 -5.26
N SER A 24 -10.46 -6.63 -6.38
CA SER A 24 -9.74 -6.87 -7.63
C SER A 24 -8.34 -6.24 -7.59
N PRO A 25 -7.31 -6.88 -8.18
CA PRO A 25 -5.96 -6.31 -8.24
C PRO A 25 -5.95 -4.91 -8.89
N LYS A 26 -6.83 -4.69 -9.87
CA LYS A 26 -7.05 -3.38 -10.50
C LYS A 26 -7.49 -2.31 -9.49
N THR A 27 -8.37 -2.65 -8.54
CA THR A 27 -8.83 -1.76 -7.47
C THR A 27 -7.67 -1.43 -6.52
N VAL A 28 -6.84 -2.42 -6.19
CA VAL A 28 -5.64 -2.22 -5.37
C VAL A 28 -4.63 -1.30 -6.08
N GLU A 29 -4.46 -1.44 -7.40
CA GLU A 29 -3.63 -0.53 -8.20
C GLU A 29 -4.17 0.91 -8.22
N THR A 30 -5.48 1.10 -8.35
CA THR A 30 -6.12 2.43 -8.25
C THR A 30 -5.83 3.06 -6.89
N HIS A 31 -6.05 2.31 -5.80
CA HIS A 31 -5.73 2.80 -4.47
C HIS A 31 -4.25 3.10 -4.29
N ARG A 32 -3.36 2.29 -4.83
CA ARG A 32 -1.92 2.52 -4.77
C ARG A 32 -1.50 3.78 -5.52
N THR A 33 -2.18 4.08 -6.61
CA THR A 33 -2.01 5.33 -7.37
C THR A 33 -2.47 6.53 -6.53
N HIS A 34 -3.65 6.45 -5.92
CA HIS A 34 -4.14 7.51 -5.05
C HIS A 34 -3.25 7.72 -3.82
N ILE A 35 -2.77 6.65 -3.20
CA ILE A 35 -1.79 6.69 -2.09
C ILE A 35 -0.50 7.37 -2.55
N LYS A 36 -0.01 7.01 -3.74
CA LYS A 36 1.19 7.62 -4.35
C LYS A 36 1.01 9.12 -4.54
N GLU A 37 -0.14 9.56 -5.08
CA GLU A 37 -0.43 10.98 -5.29
C GLU A 37 -0.63 11.74 -3.97
N LYS A 38 -1.39 11.17 -3.02
CA LYS A 38 -1.61 11.76 -1.69
C LYS A 38 -0.30 11.96 -0.93
N LEU A 39 0.60 11.00 -1.01
CA LEU A 39 1.89 11.05 -0.33
C LEU A 39 2.98 11.76 -1.14
N ARG A 40 2.65 12.22 -2.36
CA ARG A 40 3.59 12.85 -3.31
C ARG A 40 4.86 12.00 -3.52
N LEU A 41 4.67 10.69 -3.66
CA LEU A 41 5.76 9.75 -3.87
C LEU A 41 5.97 9.51 -5.36
N ASP A 42 7.22 9.50 -5.80
CA ASP A 42 7.52 9.40 -7.22
C ASP A 42 7.35 7.96 -7.73
N ASN A 43 7.73 6.98 -6.89
CA ASN A 43 7.92 5.60 -7.31
C ASN A 43 7.33 4.57 -6.33
N ALA A 44 6.98 3.41 -6.88
CA ALA A 44 6.55 2.21 -6.16
C ALA A 44 7.45 1.85 -4.95
N ARG A 45 8.76 2.01 -5.11
CA ARG A 45 9.75 1.77 -4.05
C ARG A 45 9.64 2.77 -2.89
N GLN A 46 9.34 4.03 -3.19
CA GLN A 46 9.12 5.05 -2.17
C GLN A 46 7.83 4.78 -1.40
N VAL A 47 6.78 4.35 -2.10
CA VAL A 47 5.53 3.89 -1.47
C VAL A 47 5.78 2.72 -0.53
N ALA A 48 6.56 1.72 -0.97
CA ALA A 48 6.91 0.58 -0.13
C ALA A 48 7.74 1.01 1.10
N ARG A 49 8.75 1.86 0.95
CA ARG A 49 9.54 2.37 2.07
C ARG A 49 8.68 3.15 3.07
N TYR A 50 7.82 4.04 2.58
CA TYR A 50 6.90 4.80 3.43
C TYR A 50 5.94 3.87 4.17
N ALA A 51 5.39 2.87 3.48
CA ALA A 51 4.52 1.87 4.07
C ALA A 51 5.22 1.06 5.18
N VAL A 52 6.48 0.64 4.96
CA VAL A 52 7.28 -0.04 5.99
C VAL A 52 7.50 0.89 7.18
N GLN A 53 7.88 2.15 6.94
CA GLN A 53 8.04 3.13 8.02
C GLN A 53 6.74 3.37 8.78
N TRP A 54 5.60 3.41 8.10
CA TRP A 54 4.28 3.57 8.71
C TRP A 54 3.93 2.40 9.64
N VAL A 55 4.14 1.16 9.17
CA VAL A 55 3.88 -0.05 9.97
C VAL A 55 4.85 -0.12 11.15
N SER A 56 6.14 0.14 10.94
CA SER A 56 7.15 0.15 12.00
C SER A 56 6.98 1.29 13.00
N ALA A 57 6.41 2.42 12.60
CA ALA A 57 6.12 3.55 13.48
C ALA A 57 4.90 3.32 14.39
N GLY A 58 4.26 2.15 14.32
CA GLY A 58 3.06 1.85 15.09
C GLY A 58 1.83 2.54 14.50
N GLY A 59 1.58 2.33 13.21
CA GLY A 59 0.32 2.70 12.59
C GLY A 59 -0.84 2.11 13.39
N ILE A 60 -1.50 2.99 14.18
CA ILE A 60 -2.70 2.83 15.04
C ILE A 60 -2.96 1.42 15.55
#